data_AF-A0A8E1RIW4-F1
#
_entry.id   AF-A0A8E1RIW4-F1
#
_cell.length_a   1.000
_cell.length_b   1.000
_cell.length_c   1.000
_cell.angle_alpha   90.00
_cell.angle_beta   90.00
_cell.angle_gamma   90.00
#
_symmetry.space_group_name_H-M   'P 1'
#
loop_
_entity.id
_entity.type
_entity.pdbx_description
1 polymer ?
#
loop_
_entity_poly.entity_id
_entity_poly.type
_entity_poly.pdbx_seq_one_letter_code
_entity_poly.pdbx_strand_id
1 'polypeptide(L)'
;MVPMTMQQLRDRMIQYLTITIPLATLIVSVLSLCYFMWWSGDHSSGALLYSLMPFALGILISIPGWFWRREAQKHDSKSNS
;
A
#
# COMPACT_ATOMS: atom_id res chain seq x y z
N MET A 1 25.57 1.48 17.14
CA MET A 1 24.50 1.13 16.17
C MET A 1 24.74 -0.30 15.75
N VAL A 2 23.89 -1.23 16.19
CA VAL A 2 23.97 -2.64 15.75
C VAL A 2 23.70 -2.65 14.25
N PRO A 3 24.54 -3.29 13.41
CA PRO A 3 24.30 -3.35 11.98
C PRO A 3 22.96 -4.06 11.75
N MET A 4 22.04 -3.38 11.05
CA MET A 4 20.80 -4.01 10.61
C MET A 4 21.16 -5.22 9.76
N THR A 5 20.64 -6.38 10.13
CA THR A 5 20.81 -7.58 9.32
C THR A 5 20.05 -7.40 8.00
N MET A 6 20.55 -7.98 6.91
CA MET A 6 19.88 -7.93 5.60
C MET A 6 18.42 -8.41 5.67
N GLN A 7 18.09 -9.31 6.60
CA GLN A 7 16.72 -9.74 6.90
C GLN A 7 15.86 -8.63 7.50
N GLN A 8 16.36 -7.84 8.47
CA GLN A 8 15.61 -6.72 9.05
C GLN A 8 15.34 -5.61 8.02
N LEU A 9 16.30 -5.34 7.14
CA LEU A 9 16.14 -4.36 6.06
C LEU A 9 15.02 -4.81 5.09
N ARG A 10 15.04 -6.09 4.71
CA ARG A 10 14.01 -6.70 3.86
C ARG A 10 12.62 -6.65 4.50
N ASP A 11 12.51 -7.00 5.78
CA ASP A 11 11.21 -7.00 6.50
C ASP A 11 10.63 -5.57 6.56
N ARG A 12 11.48 -4.57 6.80
CA ARG A 12 11.10 -3.15 6.77
C ARG A 12 10.67 -2.70 5.38
N MET A 13 11.40 -3.07 4.33
CA MET A 13 11.01 -2.76 2.95
C MET A 13 9.66 -3.39 2.57
N ILE A 14 9.44 -4.66 2.94
CA ILE A 14 8.16 -5.35 2.70
C ILE A 14 7.04 -4.64 3.47
N GLN A 15 7.29 -4.23 4.71
CA GLN A 15 6.33 -3.48 5.50
C GLN A 15 5.99 -2.11 4.87
N TYR A 16 6.99 -1.38 4.38
CA TYR A 16 6.78 -0.12 3.64
C TYR A 16 5.96 -0.36 2.36
N LEU A 17 6.32 -1.35 1.56
CA LEU A 17 5.60 -1.71 0.33
C LEU A 17 4.14 -2.09 0.63
N THR A 18 3.93 -2.82 1.72
CA THR A 18 2.63 -3.39 2.07
C THR A 18 1.69 -2.37 2.70
N ILE A 19 2.21 -1.42 3.50
CA ILE A 19 1.39 -0.49 4.30
C ILE A 19 1.44 0.93 3.72
N THR A 20 2.63 1.43 3.38
CA THR A 20 2.79 2.82 2.92
C THR A 20 2.17 3.04 1.55
N ILE A 21 2.24 2.06 0.65
CA ILE A 21 1.62 2.15 -0.68
C ILE A 21 0.09 2.28 -0.59
N PRO A 22 -0.66 1.36 0.04
CA PRO A 22 -2.12 1.50 0.12
C PRO A 22 -2.55 2.74 0.91
N LEU A 23 -1.75 3.19 1.87
CA LEU A 23 -2.05 4.39 2.65
C LEU A 23 -1.81 5.67 1.82
N ALA A 24 -0.75 5.72 1.02
CA ALA A 24 -0.48 6.82 0.09
C ALA A 24 -1.55 6.90 -1.00
N THR A 25 -1.96 5.76 -1.58
CA THR A 25 -3.01 5.75 -2.60
C THR A 25 -4.39 6.10 -2.03
N LEU A 26 -4.67 5.77 -0.77
CA LEU A 26 -5.85 6.23 -0.06
C LEU A 26 -5.83 7.76 0.09
N ILE A 27 -4.71 8.34 0.51
CA ILE A 27 -4.57 9.80 0.64
C ILE A 27 -4.79 10.49 -0.71
N VAL A 28 -4.16 9.98 -1.79
CA VAL A 28 -4.35 10.51 -3.15
C VAL A 28 -5.79 10.39 -3.62
N SER A 29 -6.46 9.27 -3.31
CA SER A 29 -7.88 9.08 -3.59
C SER A 29 -8.73 10.14 -2.89
N VAL A 30 -8.52 10.37 -1.60
CA VAL A 30 -9.26 11.39 -0.83
C VAL A 30 -9.00 12.81 -1.36
N LEU A 31 -7.74 13.14 -1.65
CA LEU A 31 -7.37 14.43 -2.25
C LEU A 31 -8.03 14.65 -3.60
N SER A 32 -8.10 13.61 -4.44
CA SER A 32 -8.77 13.66 -5.73
C SER A 32 -10.26 13.91 -5.57
N LEU A 33 -10.90 13.22 -4.62
CA LEU A 33 -12.31 13.42 -4.27
C LEU A 33 -12.57 14.85 -3.78
N CYS A 34 -11.72 15.38 -2.88
CA CYS A 34 -11.81 16.77 -2.43
C CYS A 34 -11.62 17.77 -3.58
N TYR A 35 -10.69 17.51 -4.51
CA TYR A 35 -10.48 18.36 -5.69
C TYR A 35 -11.71 18.39 -6.59
N PHE A 36 -12.27 17.23 -6.93
CA PHE A 36 -13.47 17.16 -7.77
C PHE A 36 -14.70 17.79 -7.11
N MET A 37 -14.87 17.57 -5.80
CA MET A 37 -16.02 18.07 -5.05
C MET A 37 -15.95 19.58 -4.78
N TRP A 38 -14.76 20.12 -4.53
CA TRP A 38 -14.56 21.54 -4.18
C TRP A 38 -14.25 22.43 -5.38
N TRP A 39 -13.41 21.97 -6.32
CA TRP A 39 -12.92 22.80 -7.42
C TRP A 39 -13.72 22.64 -8.71
N SER A 40 -14.14 21.41 -9.05
CA SER A 40 -14.90 21.18 -10.28
C SER A 40 -16.42 21.35 -10.11
N GLY A 41 -16.94 21.28 -8.87
CA GLY A 41 -18.39 21.35 -8.62
C GLY A 41 -19.18 20.22 -9.30
N ASP A 42 -18.47 19.20 -9.78
CA ASP A 42 -18.98 18.19 -10.70
C ASP A 42 -19.21 16.90 -9.90
N HIS A 43 -20.45 16.65 -9.53
CA HIS A 43 -20.88 15.45 -8.81
C HIS A 43 -21.08 14.24 -9.75
N SER A 44 -20.39 14.25 -10.89
CA SER A 44 -20.50 13.21 -11.90
C SER A 44 -19.87 11.90 -11.43
N SER A 45 -20.56 10.78 -11.66
CA SER A 45 -20.14 9.42 -11.29
C SER A 45 -18.76 9.03 -11.84
N GLY A 46 -18.31 9.68 -12.92
CA GLY A 46 -16.98 9.50 -13.49
C GLY A 46 -15.84 10.00 -12.60
N ALA A 47 -16.05 11.10 -11.87
CA ALA A 47 -15.07 11.65 -10.93
C ALA A 47 -14.86 10.72 -9.72
N LEU A 48 -15.94 10.10 -9.25
CA LEU A 48 -15.89 9.09 -8.19
C LEU A 48 -15.09 7.86 -8.63
N LEU A 49 -15.33 7.35 -9.85
CA LEU A 49 -14.58 6.22 -10.41
C LEU A 49 -13.09 6.55 -10.56
N TYR A 50 -12.76 7.74 -11.05
CA TYR A 50 -11.37 8.18 -11.19
C TYR A 50 -10.67 8.32 -9.84
N SER A 51 -11.39 8.81 -8.84
CA SER A 51 -10.93 8.89 -7.46
C SER A 51 -10.72 7.52 -6.82
N LEU A 52 -11.56 6.53 -7.15
CA LEU A 52 -11.49 5.19 -6.57
C LEU A 52 -10.37 4.33 -7.17
N MET A 53 -10.00 4.57 -8.42
CA MET A 53 -8.93 3.85 -9.12
C MET A 53 -7.60 3.77 -8.37
N PRO A 54 -7.00 4.88 -7.88
CA PRO A 54 -5.74 4.81 -7.13
C PRO A 54 -5.88 3.97 -5.86
N PHE A 55 -7.02 4.06 -5.16
CA PHE A 55 -7.28 3.23 -3.99
C PHE A 55 -7.33 1.74 -4.32
N ALA A 56 -8.09 1.36 -5.34
CA ALA A 56 -8.19 -0.02 -5.81
C ALA A 56 -6.84 -0.58 -6.29
N LEU A 57 -6.07 0.21 -7.04
CA LEU A 57 -4.70 -0.15 -7.47
C LEU A 57 -3.75 -0.34 -6.28
N GLY A 58 -3.81 0.55 -5.28
CA GLY A 58 -2.97 0.43 -4.09
C GLY A 58 -3.28 -0.82 -3.27
N ILE A 59 -4.56 -1.21 -3.17
CA ILE A 59 -4.96 -2.48 -2.54
C ILE A 59 -4.42 -3.66 -3.37
N LEU A 60 -4.59 -3.62 -4.69
CA LEU A 60 -4.14 -4.70 -5.58
C LEU A 60 -2.63 -4.93 -5.49
N ILE A 61 -1.84 -3.86 -5.36
CA ILE A 61 -0.38 -3.91 -5.19
C ILE A 61 0.02 -4.33 -3.77
N SER A 62 -0.80 -4.06 -2.76
CA SER A 62 -0.56 -4.49 -1.37
C SER A 62 -0.71 -6.01 -1.19
N ILE A 63 -1.59 -6.67 -1.96
CA ILE A 63 -1.83 -8.13 -1.90
C ILE A 63 -0.56 -8.97 -2.11
N PRO A 64 0.24 -8.78 -3.20
CA PRO A 64 1.48 -9.52 -3.37
C PRO A 64 2.53 -9.15 -2.32
N GLY A 65 2.54 -7.92 -1.80
CA GLY A 65 3.38 -7.52 -0.67
C GLY A 65 3.05 -8.30 0.61
N TRP A 66 1.77 -8.49 0.90
CA TRP A 66 1.28 -9.34 2.00
C TRP A 66 1.67 -10.80 1.82
N PHE A 67 1.57 -11.33 0.60
CA PHE A 67 1.96 -12.70 0.28
C PHE A 67 3.46 -12.92 0.51
N TRP A 68 4.29 -12.00 0.02
CA TRP A 68 5.74 -12.03 0.22
C TRP A 68 6.14 -11.95 1.69
N ARG A 69 5.41 -11.15 2.49
CA ARG A 69 5.60 -11.07 3.94
C ARG A 69 5.31 -12.42 4.62
N ARG A 70 4.21 -13.09 4.26
CA ARG A 70 3.85 -14.40 4.83
C ARG A 70 4.86 -15.48 4.47
N GLU A 71 5.34 -15.52 3.23
CA GLU A 71 6.36 -16.48 2.81
C GLU A 71 7.72 -16.22 3.48
N ALA A 72 8.12 -14.95 3.63
CA ALA A 72 9.33 -14.60 4.37
C ALA A 72 9.27 -15.06 5.84
N GLN A 73 8.11 -14.93 6.49
CA GLN A 73 7.93 -15.39 7.88
C GLN A 73 7.95 -16.92 7.99
N LYS A 74 7.39 -17.66 7.03
CA LYS A 74 7.44 -19.14 7.01
C LYS A 74 8.87 -19.66 6.92
N HIS A 75 9.72 -19.02 6.12
CA HIS A 75 11.12 -19.41 5.97
C HIS A 75 11.94 -19.18 7.24
N ASP A 76 11.70 -18.08 7.97
CA ASP A 76 12.34 -17.82 9.26
C ASP A 76 11.87 -18.84 10.33
N SER A 77 10.58 -19.17 10.38
CA SER A 77 10.05 -20.19 11.31
C SER A 77 10.58 -21.61 11.03
N LYS A 78 10.87 -21.94 9.76
CA LYS A 78 11.40 -23.26 9.38
C LYS A 78 12.92 -23.38 9.61
N SER A 79 13.63 -22.25 9.70
CA SER A 79 15.06 -22.23 10.04
C SER A 79 15.33 -22.39 11.55
N ASN A 80 14.29 -22.29 12.38
CA ASN A 80 14.37 -22.29 13.84
C ASN A 80 13.73 -23.53 14.50
N SER A 81 13.47 -24.57 13.71
CA SER A 81 12.97 -25.89 14.15
C SER A 81 13.88 -27.00 13.63
#